data_AF-A0A0C3GYM2-F1
#
_entry.id   AF-A0A0C3GYM2-F1
#
_cell.length_a   1.000
_cell.length_b   1.000
_cell.length_c   1.000
_cell.angle_alpha   90.00
_cell.angle_beta   90.00
_cell.angle_gamma   90.00
#
_symmetry.space_group_name_H-M   'P 1'
#
loop_
_entity.id
_entity.type
_entity.pdbx_description
1 polymer ?
#
loop_
_entity_poly.entity_id
_entity_poly.type
_entity_poly.pdbx_seq_one_letter_code
_entity_poly.pdbx_strand_id
1 'polypeptide(L)'
;MAFPNQTRPRYRGDFHIAIICALSIEADAVQGIFDEFWEEENSYGKAAGDPNTYTTGRIGKHNVVLAHMPGIGKSASASLAASFCSSFDGIRLGLVVGICGGVPTGAPEGEEIILGDVIISTGVVQFDFGRQYLNKVVRKDILEDNLGRHNLEVRGFLQKMSGLHGRKQLMDNSFLYLTELCYKPLFRTWGYPGASEDILYPSAYHHKHQQPEACRICASQEDSLCQAAIESSCEELNCDTSRQIPRLRLQKMKERTILAETEIIHRPDIHFGKVASGDLVMRSEIHRDRLANQEKVIAFDMEAAGVWDHFSTVVIKGVCDYADSHKNKKWQKYAAATAAACMKAFLKEWRGMDKPLHPLESWDQKSPRSSKATLEAANTLGLIHQPTTQTSANEKTPGTK
;
A
#
# COMPACT_ATOMS: atom_id res chain seq x y z
N MET A 1 -9.83 23.45 -8.34
CA MET A 1 -10.75 23.80 -7.24
C MET A 1 -10.02 23.52 -5.95
N ALA A 2 -9.72 24.56 -5.16
CA ALA A 2 -9.15 24.38 -3.83
C ALA A 2 -10.19 23.68 -2.95
N PHE A 3 -9.84 22.53 -2.38
CA PHE A 3 -10.66 21.92 -1.34
C PHE A 3 -10.73 22.91 -0.16
N PRO A 4 -11.89 23.05 0.51
CA PRO A 4 -11.98 23.91 1.70
C PRO A 4 -10.86 23.51 2.66
N ASN A 5 -10.15 24.49 3.22
CA ASN A 5 -9.00 24.33 4.13
C ASN A 5 -9.28 23.20 5.14
N GLN A 6 -8.81 22.00 4.81
CA GLN A 6 -8.98 20.85 5.69
C GLN A 6 -7.95 21.03 6.79
N THR A 7 -8.44 21.33 7.99
CA THR A 7 -7.59 21.63 9.14
C THR A 7 -6.78 20.41 9.54
N ARG A 8 -5.51 20.63 9.92
CA ARG A 8 -4.60 19.62 10.49
C ARG A 8 -5.35 18.73 11.51
N PRO A 9 -5.17 17.40 11.48
CA PRO A 9 -5.71 16.48 12.48
C PRO A 9 -5.40 16.93 13.92
N ARG A 10 -6.34 16.73 14.84
CA ARG A 10 -6.09 17.05 16.26
C ARG A 10 -5.52 15.85 17.01
N TYR A 11 -5.95 14.64 16.64
CA TYR A 11 -5.60 13.42 17.34
C TYR A 11 -5.12 12.32 16.38
N ARG A 12 -4.43 11.31 16.92
CA ARG A 12 -4.00 10.12 16.15
C ARG A 12 -5.20 9.38 15.53
N GLY A 13 -6.36 9.40 16.18
CA GLY A 13 -7.59 8.80 15.65
C GLY A 13 -8.22 9.54 14.46
N ASP A 14 -7.72 10.71 14.07
CA ASP A 14 -8.20 11.44 12.88
C ASP A 14 -7.50 11.00 11.58
N PHE A 15 -6.53 10.08 11.66
CA PHE A 15 -5.87 9.46 10.52
C PHE A 15 -6.58 8.17 10.13
N HIS A 16 -6.93 8.03 8.85
CA HIS A 16 -7.75 6.90 8.37
C HIS A 16 -7.04 6.04 7.32
N ILE A 17 -5.94 6.55 6.76
CA ILE A 17 -5.13 5.88 5.73
C ILE A 17 -3.74 5.60 6.28
N ALA A 18 -3.39 4.32 6.33
CA ALA A 18 -2.03 3.86 6.61
C ALA A 18 -1.32 3.62 5.28
N ILE A 19 -0.08 4.09 5.15
CA ILE A 19 0.80 3.78 4.02
C ILE A 19 2.01 3.05 4.59
N ILE A 20 2.38 1.92 4.00
CA ILE A 20 3.51 1.09 4.43
C ILE A 20 4.47 0.95 3.27
N CYS A 21 5.73 1.31 3.50
CA CYS A 21 6.82 1.15 2.54
C CYS A 21 7.97 0.36 3.17
N ALA A 22 8.51 -0.60 2.41
CA ALA A 22 9.56 -1.51 2.86
C ALA A 22 10.95 -0.89 2.71
N LEU A 23 11.13 -0.08 1.67
CA LEU A 23 12.41 0.53 1.30
C LEU A 23 12.35 2.05 1.39
N SER A 24 13.51 2.66 1.67
CA SER A 24 13.63 4.13 1.67
C SER A 24 13.24 4.76 0.34
N ILE A 25 13.63 4.15 -0.79
CA ILE A 25 13.26 4.61 -2.13
C ILE A 25 11.73 4.62 -2.37
N GLU A 26 11.00 3.71 -1.74
CA GLU A 26 9.53 3.67 -1.84
C GLU A 26 8.93 4.78 -0.97
N ALA A 27 9.42 4.92 0.26
CA ALA A 27 9.02 5.98 1.18
C ALA A 27 9.32 7.38 0.64
N ASP A 28 10.47 7.57 -0.01
CA ASP A 28 10.86 8.82 -0.67
C ASP A 28 9.89 9.19 -1.79
N ALA A 29 9.49 8.22 -2.64
CA ALA A 29 8.48 8.45 -3.68
C ALA A 29 7.13 8.86 -3.08
N VAL A 30 6.68 8.17 -2.04
CA VAL A 30 5.42 8.45 -1.34
C VAL A 30 5.44 9.84 -0.70
N GLN A 31 6.50 10.19 0.04
CA GLN A 31 6.67 11.52 0.61
C GLN A 31 6.74 12.61 -0.47
N GLY A 32 7.40 12.32 -1.60
CA GLY A 32 7.42 13.19 -2.76
C GLY A 32 6.04 13.51 -3.32
N ILE A 33 5.02 12.70 -3.01
CA ILE A 33 3.65 12.83 -3.49
C ILE A 33 2.70 13.48 -2.47
N PHE A 34 3.14 13.67 -1.21
CA PHE A 34 2.38 14.37 -0.18
C PHE A 34 2.03 15.80 -0.63
N ASP A 35 0.83 16.24 -0.28
CA ASP A 35 0.42 17.64 -0.47
C ASP A 35 0.93 18.50 0.69
N GLU A 36 0.86 17.98 1.92
CA GLU A 36 1.30 18.64 3.16
C GLU A 36 1.89 17.62 4.13
N PHE A 37 2.83 18.07 4.96
CA PHE A 37 3.42 17.32 6.06
C PHE A 37 2.92 17.88 7.40
N TRP A 38 2.75 17.01 8.40
CA TRP A 38 2.31 17.39 9.74
C TRP A 38 3.40 17.25 10.80
N GLU A 39 4.68 17.32 10.40
CA GLU A 39 5.86 17.01 11.23
C GLU A 39 6.37 18.17 12.13
N GLU A 40 5.69 19.33 12.17
CA GLU A 40 6.07 20.46 13.04
C GLU A 40 5.78 20.22 14.54
N GLU A 41 6.55 20.91 15.42
CA GLU A 41 6.69 20.96 16.92
C GLU A 41 5.80 20.12 17.84
N ASN A 42 4.61 19.69 17.41
CA ASN A 42 3.75 18.71 18.06
C ASN A 42 3.56 17.49 17.14
N SER A 43 4.60 16.65 17.04
CA SER A 43 4.44 15.34 16.40
C SER A 43 3.38 14.55 17.16
N TYR A 44 2.53 13.80 16.45
CA TYR A 44 1.41 13.07 17.07
C TYR A 44 1.85 11.99 18.07
N GLY A 45 3.16 11.75 18.19
CA GLY A 45 3.76 10.72 19.02
C GLY A 45 3.33 9.34 18.56
N LYS A 46 3.49 8.37 19.46
CA LYS A 46 3.13 6.98 19.25
C LYS A 46 2.78 6.32 20.58
N ALA A 47 2.05 5.21 20.54
CA ALA A 47 1.67 4.48 21.73
C ALA A 47 2.92 3.97 22.45
N ALA A 48 2.80 3.80 23.78
CA ALA A 48 3.87 3.21 24.57
C ALA A 48 4.20 1.80 24.03
N GLY A 49 5.49 1.54 23.78
CA GLY A 49 5.96 0.26 23.25
C GLY A 49 5.94 0.15 21.72
N ASP A 50 5.43 1.14 20.98
CA ASP A 50 5.49 1.15 19.51
C ASP A 50 6.93 1.48 19.01
N PRO A 51 7.63 0.53 18.36
CA PRO A 51 8.99 0.74 17.89
C PRO A 51 9.05 1.48 16.55
N ASN A 52 7.93 1.67 15.85
CA ASN A 52 7.90 2.18 14.48
C ASN A 52 8.31 3.64 14.37
N THR A 53 8.69 4.02 13.15
CA THR A 53 8.92 5.41 12.73
C THR A 53 7.86 5.80 11.71
N TYR A 54 7.26 6.97 11.88
CA TYR A 54 6.17 7.46 11.04
C TYR A 54 6.48 8.82 10.44
N THR A 55 5.82 9.08 9.32
CA THR A 55 5.67 10.41 8.74
C THR A 55 4.18 10.66 8.52
N THR A 56 3.68 11.77 9.03
CA THR A 56 2.29 12.16 8.98
C THR A 56 2.08 13.28 7.98
N GLY A 57 0.99 13.22 7.23
CA GLY A 57 0.72 14.23 6.20
C GLY A 57 -0.67 14.15 5.61
N ARG A 58 -0.83 14.81 4.46
CA ARG A 58 -2.08 14.86 3.72
C ARG A 58 -1.85 14.50 2.26
N ILE A 59 -2.76 13.70 1.72
CA ILE A 59 -2.87 13.40 0.28
C ILE A 59 -4.33 13.60 -0.14
N GLY A 60 -4.55 14.59 -1.01
CA GLY A 60 -5.88 15.05 -1.37
C GLY A 60 -6.67 15.44 -0.12
N LYS A 61 -7.81 14.78 0.07
CA LYS A 61 -8.70 14.97 1.22
C LYS A 61 -8.41 14.05 2.42
N HIS A 62 -7.35 13.24 2.33
CA HIS A 62 -7.07 12.18 3.32
C HIS A 62 -5.89 12.57 4.19
N ASN A 63 -6.06 12.44 5.50
CA ASN A 63 -4.94 12.45 6.45
C ASN A 63 -4.32 11.06 6.44
N VAL A 64 -3.02 11.02 6.15
CA VAL A 64 -2.27 9.78 5.95
C VAL A 64 -1.14 9.67 6.96
N VAL A 65 -0.81 8.43 7.32
CA VAL A 65 0.38 8.11 8.11
C VAL A 65 1.20 7.11 7.30
N LEU A 66 2.39 7.51 6.91
CA LEU A 66 3.40 6.64 6.31
C LEU A 66 4.22 6.00 7.43
N ALA A 67 4.33 4.69 7.44
CA ALA A 67 5.23 3.95 8.29
C ALA A 67 6.45 3.46 7.50
N HIS A 68 7.61 3.64 8.11
CA HIS A 68 8.90 3.22 7.57
C HIS A 68 9.26 1.86 8.15
N MET A 69 9.34 0.84 7.30
CA MET A 69 9.74 -0.49 7.76
C MET A 69 11.23 -0.54 8.13
N PRO A 70 11.60 -1.26 9.20
CA PRO A 70 13.00 -1.45 9.59
C PRO A 70 13.76 -2.40 8.66
N GLY A 71 13.05 -3.12 7.79
CA GLY A 71 13.58 -4.07 6.83
C GLY A 71 12.46 -4.79 6.07
N ILE A 72 12.82 -5.46 4.99
CA ILE A 72 11.94 -6.22 4.09
C ILE A 72 11.36 -7.46 4.79
N GLY A 73 10.19 -7.92 4.35
CA GLY A 73 9.65 -9.24 4.71
C GLY A 73 8.38 -9.22 5.57
N LYS A 74 7.74 -10.38 5.68
CA LYS A 74 6.44 -10.55 6.34
C LYS A 74 6.48 -10.33 7.85
N SER A 75 7.56 -10.75 8.50
CA SER A 75 7.72 -10.60 9.96
C SER A 75 7.84 -9.12 10.36
N ALA A 76 8.67 -8.36 9.64
CA ALA A 76 8.85 -6.93 9.89
C ALA A 76 7.55 -6.15 9.61
N SER A 77 6.87 -6.45 8.50
CA SER A 77 5.60 -5.80 8.15
C SER A 77 4.46 -6.12 9.13
N ALA A 78 4.35 -7.36 9.61
CA ALA A 78 3.36 -7.74 10.62
C ALA A 78 3.57 -7.03 11.96
N SER A 79 4.82 -7.02 12.46
CA SER A 79 5.18 -6.31 13.70
C SER A 79 4.90 -4.81 13.60
N LEU A 80 5.24 -4.22 12.45
CA LEU A 80 4.92 -2.83 12.16
C LEU A 80 3.41 -2.59 12.14
N ALA A 81 2.64 -3.39 11.41
CA ALA A 81 1.20 -3.22 11.28
C ALA A 81 0.47 -3.37 12.62
N ALA A 82 0.88 -4.32 13.46
CA ALA A 82 0.34 -4.50 14.82
C ALA A 82 0.54 -3.26 15.69
N SER A 83 1.77 -2.71 15.71
CA SER A 83 2.11 -1.53 16.51
C SER A 83 1.47 -0.26 15.93
N PHE A 84 1.35 -0.18 14.59
CA PHE A 84 0.64 0.87 13.88
C PHE A 84 -0.81 0.98 14.36
N CYS A 85 -1.55 -0.12 14.39
CA CYS A 85 -2.94 -0.15 14.86
C CYS A 85 -3.09 0.37 16.29
N SER A 86 -2.08 0.13 17.13
CA SER A 86 -2.07 0.58 18.52
C SER A 86 -1.82 2.09 18.63
N SER A 87 -1.05 2.65 17.69
CA SER A 87 -0.74 4.08 17.66
C SER A 87 -1.80 4.94 16.98
N PHE A 88 -2.37 4.45 15.88
CA PHE A 88 -3.36 5.16 15.08
C PHE A 88 -4.61 4.29 14.95
N ASP A 89 -5.52 4.42 15.90
CA ASP A 89 -6.77 3.65 16.02
C ASP A 89 -7.86 4.07 15.00
N GLY A 90 -7.66 5.21 14.34
CA GLY A 90 -8.52 5.73 13.29
C GLY A 90 -8.38 5.02 11.94
N ILE A 91 -7.34 4.20 11.75
CA ILE A 91 -7.03 3.58 10.46
C ILE A 91 -8.19 2.68 10.00
N ARG A 92 -8.54 2.79 8.72
CA ARG A 92 -9.59 1.99 8.05
C ARG A 92 -9.11 1.34 6.77
N LEU A 93 -8.15 1.96 6.09
CA LEU A 93 -7.53 1.45 4.88
C LEU A 93 -6.00 1.50 5.02
N GLY A 94 -5.35 0.37 4.77
CA GLY A 94 -3.91 0.27 4.58
C GLY A 94 -3.53 0.20 3.12
N LEU A 95 -2.44 0.86 2.76
CA LEU A 95 -1.85 0.82 1.43
C LEU A 95 -0.41 0.34 1.56
N VAL A 96 -0.12 -0.85 1.03
CA VAL A 96 1.27 -1.35 0.94
C VAL A 96 1.80 -0.87 -0.41
N VAL A 97 2.67 0.14 -0.37
CA VAL A 97 3.11 0.88 -1.56
C VAL A 97 4.60 0.68 -1.77
N GLY A 98 4.99 0.33 -2.99
CA GLY A 98 6.39 0.06 -3.26
C GLY A 98 6.66 -0.55 -4.62
N ILE A 99 7.70 -1.37 -4.72
CA ILE A 99 8.10 -2.06 -5.95
C ILE A 99 7.87 -3.58 -5.85
N CYS A 100 7.69 -4.24 -6.99
CA CYS A 100 7.50 -5.68 -7.07
C CYS A 100 8.14 -6.28 -8.33
N GLY A 101 8.29 -7.60 -8.33
CA GLY A 101 8.52 -8.37 -9.56
C GLY A 101 7.19 -8.62 -10.28
N GLY A 102 7.12 -8.36 -11.59
CA GLY A 102 5.93 -8.58 -12.42
C GLY A 102 5.95 -9.94 -13.13
N VAL A 103 4.77 -10.46 -13.47
CA VAL A 103 4.64 -11.61 -14.37
C VAL A 103 4.37 -11.07 -15.78
N PRO A 104 5.31 -11.17 -16.74
CA PRO A 104 5.21 -10.49 -18.04
C PRO A 104 3.93 -10.77 -18.83
N THR A 105 3.37 -11.97 -18.67
CA THR A 105 2.16 -12.48 -19.34
C THR A 105 1.02 -12.74 -18.34
N GLY A 106 1.11 -12.19 -17.12
CA GLY A 106 0.17 -12.49 -16.05
C GLY A 106 -1.14 -11.71 -16.12
N ALA A 107 -1.18 -10.57 -16.82
CA ALA A 107 -2.37 -9.75 -16.86
C ALA A 107 -3.54 -10.46 -17.57
N PRO A 108 -4.80 -10.11 -17.21
CA PRO A 108 -5.98 -10.62 -17.89
C PRO A 108 -5.92 -10.41 -19.41
N GLU A 109 -6.57 -11.29 -20.16
CA GLU A 109 -6.71 -11.17 -21.63
C GLU A 109 -5.38 -11.19 -22.42
N GLY A 110 -4.27 -11.54 -21.76
CA GLY A 110 -2.95 -11.61 -22.38
C GLY A 110 -2.29 -10.24 -22.58
N GLU A 111 -2.73 -9.21 -21.86
CA GLU A 111 -2.02 -7.93 -21.82
C GLU A 111 -0.58 -8.14 -21.32
N GLU A 112 0.38 -7.45 -21.94
CA GLU A 112 1.77 -7.47 -21.50
C GLU A 112 1.93 -6.59 -20.25
N ILE A 113 2.52 -7.13 -19.18
CA ILE A 113 3.01 -6.33 -18.04
C ILE A 113 4.46 -5.94 -18.34
N ILE A 114 4.76 -4.64 -18.41
CA ILE A 114 6.12 -4.13 -18.68
C ILE A 114 6.69 -3.43 -17.44
N LEU A 115 8.00 -3.18 -17.45
CA LEU A 115 8.65 -2.49 -16.33
C LEU A 115 8.10 -1.06 -16.20
N GLY A 116 7.88 -0.64 -14.95
CA GLY A 116 7.24 0.63 -14.62
C GLY A 116 5.71 0.63 -14.64
N ASP A 117 5.05 -0.42 -15.14
CA ASP A 117 3.61 -0.59 -14.90
C ASP A 117 3.29 -0.72 -13.41
N VAL A 118 2.03 -0.47 -13.04
CA VAL A 118 1.58 -0.57 -11.66
C VAL A 118 0.58 -1.70 -11.49
N ILE A 119 0.74 -2.46 -10.42
CA ILE A 119 -0.14 -3.55 -9.99
C ILE A 119 -0.96 -3.08 -8.79
N ILE A 120 -2.29 -3.23 -8.87
CA ILE A 120 -3.21 -3.04 -7.75
C ILE A 120 -3.78 -4.40 -7.36
N SER A 121 -3.58 -4.82 -6.11
CA SER A 121 -4.00 -6.15 -5.67
C SER A 121 -5.52 -6.31 -5.64
N THR A 122 -6.03 -7.36 -6.26
CA THR A 122 -7.39 -7.88 -6.02
C THR A 122 -7.43 -8.95 -4.92
N GLY A 123 -6.26 -9.46 -4.53
CA GLY A 123 -6.02 -10.35 -3.39
C GLY A 123 -4.53 -10.65 -3.23
N VAL A 124 -4.16 -11.30 -2.12
CA VAL A 124 -2.79 -11.70 -1.81
C VAL A 124 -2.74 -13.21 -1.58
N VAL A 125 -1.71 -13.87 -2.08
CA VAL A 125 -1.42 -15.29 -1.88
C VAL A 125 -0.09 -15.41 -1.16
N GLN A 126 -0.08 -15.94 0.07
CA GLN A 126 1.16 -16.22 0.77
C GLN A 126 1.79 -17.50 0.23
N PHE A 127 2.68 -17.38 -0.76
CA PHE A 127 3.11 -18.53 -1.57
C PHE A 127 4.14 -19.42 -0.89
N ASP A 128 4.85 -18.90 0.12
CA ASP A 128 5.90 -19.60 0.85
C ASP A 128 5.40 -20.30 2.13
N PHE A 129 4.10 -20.19 2.44
CA PHE A 129 3.50 -20.89 3.57
C PHE A 129 3.09 -22.31 3.20
N GLY A 130 3.96 -23.27 3.50
CA GLY A 130 3.77 -24.63 3.00
C GLY A 130 4.67 -25.67 3.65
N ARG A 131 4.74 -26.83 3.01
CA ARG A 131 5.62 -27.95 3.39
C ARG A 131 6.64 -28.20 2.27
N GLN A 132 7.90 -28.36 2.68
CA GLN A 132 8.98 -28.77 1.78
C GLN A 132 8.99 -30.29 1.64
N TYR A 133 8.99 -30.78 0.40
CA TYR A 133 9.27 -32.16 0.02
C TYR A 133 10.54 -32.21 -0.83
N LEU A 134 11.07 -33.41 -1.09
CA LEU A 134 12.36 -33.62 -1.78
C LEU A 134 12.51 -32.77 -3.06
N ASN A 135 11.48 -32.74 -3.92
CA ASN A 135 11.52 -32.06 -5.21
C ASN A 135 10.47 -30.96 -5.38
N LYS A 136 9.74 -30.59 -4.31
CA LYS A 136 8.68 -29.58 -4.42
C LYS A 136 8.32 -28.94 -3.08
N VAL A 137 7.90 -27.69 -3.15
CA VAL A 137 7.16 -27.01 -2.09
C VAL A 137 5.66 -27.17 -2.37
N VAL A 138 4.89 -27.54 -1.36
CA VAL A 138 3.43 -27.56 -1.45
C VAL A 138 2.88 -26.55 -0.46
N ARG A 139 2.22 -25.52 -0.98
CA ARG A 139 1.56 -24.49 -0.19
C ARG A 139 0.42 -25.10 0.64
N LYS A 140 0.18 -24.52 1.81
CA LYS A 140 -1.06 -24.73 2.56
C LYS A 140 -2.13 -23.78 2.03
N ASP A 141 -3.21 -24.34 1.52
CA ASP A 141 -4.23 -23.61 0.76
C ASP A 141 -5.67 -23.88 1.25
N ILE A 142 -5.82 -24.41 2.47
CA ILE A 142 -7.12 -24.51 3.14
C ILE A 142 -7.58 -23.14 3.64
N LEU A 143 -8.84 -23.04 4.05
CA LEU A 143 -9.46 -21.77 4.44
C LEU A 143 -8.72 -21.09 5.60
N GLU A 144 -8.28 -21.86 6.59
CA GLU A 144 -7.60 -21.39 7.80
C GLU A 144 -6.16 -20.95 7.55
N ASP A 145 -5.53 -21.46 6.49
CA ASP A 145 -4.14 -21.15 6.12
C ASP A 145 -4.07 -20.05 5.02
N ASN A 146 -5.22 -19.63 4.46
CA ASN A 146 -5.29 -18.62 3.41
C ASN A 146 -5.61 -17.23 3.95
N LEU A 147 -5.01 -16.22 3.32
CA LEU A 147 -5.41 -14.84 3.53
C LEU A 147 -6.84 -14.60 3.03
N GLY A 148 -7.65 -13.96 3.88
CA GLY A 148 -9.05 -13.67 3.60
C GLY A 148 -9.24 -12.73 2.39
N ARG A 149 -10.47 -12.66 1.90
CA ARG A 149 -10.83 -11.67 0.86
C ARG A 149 -10.88 -10.27 1.47
N HIS A 150 -10.63 -9.27 0.64
CA HIS A 150 -10.94 -7.87 0.95
C HIS A 150 -12.38 -7.69 1.46
N ASN A 151 -12.59 -6.68 2.32
CA ASN A 151 -13.92 -6.28 2.77
C ASN A 151 -14.82 -5.81 1.60
N LEU A 152 -16.12 -5.61 1.84
CA LEU A 152 -17.07 -5.24 0.78
C LEU A 152 -16.78 -3.87 0.15
N GLU A 153 -16.36 -2.88 0.95
CA GLU A 153 -16.08 -1.52 0.49
C GLU A 153 -14.90 -1.50 -0.50
N VAL A 154 -13.78 -2.12 -0.12
CA VAL A 154 -12.58 -2.25 -0.96
C VAL A 154 -12.90 -3.05 -2.22
N ARG A 155 -13.63 -4.17 -2.12
CA ARG A 155 -14.00 -4.95 -3.31
C ARG A 155 -14.88 -4.16 -4.28
N GLY A 156 -15.89 -3.46 -3.78
CA GLY A 156 -16.76 -2.62 -4.61
C GLY A 156 -15.98 -1.51 -5.29
N PHE A 157 -15.05 -0.88 -4.57
CA PHE A 157 -14.17 0.14 -5.12
C PHE A 157 -13.24 -0.43 -6.20
N LEU A 158 -12.52 -1.52 -5.92
CA LEU A 158 -11.62 -2.14 -6.89
C LEU A 158 -12.37 -2.57 -8.16
N GLN A 159 -13.59 -3.12 -8.04
CA GLN A 159 -14.43 -3.49 -9.18
C GLN A 159 -14.83 -2.27 -10.03
N LYS A 160 -15.17 -1.15 -9.40
CA LYS A 160 -15.46 0.11 -10.11
C LYS A 160 -14.20 0.61 -10.83
N MET A 161 -13.06 0.57 -10.14
CA MET A 161 -11.80 1.12 -10.65
C MET A 161 -11.16 0.24 -11.73
N SER A 162 -11.42 -1.06 -11.76
CA SER A 162 -10.99 -1.96 -12.83
C SER A 162 -11.83 -1.82 -14.11
N GLY A 163 -13.02 -1.21 -14.02
CA GLY A 163 -13.87 -0.92 -15.18
C GLY A 163 -13.29 0.18 -16.07
N LEU A 164 -13.75 0.25 -17.33
CA LEU A 164 -13.21 1.12 -18.38
C LEU A 164 -12.99 2.59 -17.93
N HIS A 165 -14.02 3.20 -17.33
CA HIS A 165 -13.95 4.60 -16.91
C HIS A 165 -13.02 4.81 -15.71
N GLY A 166 -13.12 3.95 -14.69
CA GLY A 166 -12.28 4.02 -13.50
C GLY A 166 -10.81 3.78 -13.82
N ARG A 167 -10.50 2.79 -14.66
CA ARG A 167 -9.13 2.47 -15.08
C ARG A 167 -8.53 3.63 -15.87
N LYS A 168 -9.29 4.23 -16.80
CA LYS A 168 -8.87 5.44 -17.52
C LYS A 168 -8.55 6.59 -16.56
N GLN A 169 -9.45 6.87 -15.61
CA GLN A 169 -9.26 7.94 -14.62
C GLN A 169 -8.02 7.71 -13.75
N LEU A 170 -7.80 6.48 -13.28
CA LEU A 170 -6.58 6.13 -12.54
C LEU A 170 -5.37 6.39 -13.41
N MET A 171 -5.31 5.84 -14.62
CA MET A 171 -4.15 6.00 -15.49
C MET A 171 -3.87 7.47 -15.83
N ASP A 172 -4.90 8.28 -16.10
CA ASP A 172 -4.74 9.72 -16.43
C ASP A 172 -4.16 10.49 -15.21
N ASN A 173 -4.75 10.28 -14.03
CA ASN A 173 -4.31 10.96 -12.81
C ASN A 173 -2.92 10.45 -12.35
N SER A 174 -2.65 9.15 -12.43
CA SER A 174 -1.35 8.57 -12.10
C SER A 174 -0.26 9.16 -12.98
N PHE A 175 -0.51 9.29 -14.29
CA PHE A 175 0.44 9.91 -15.20
C PHE A 175 0.70 11.37 -14.85
N LEU A 176 -0.35 12.15 -14.58
CA LEU A 176 -0.22 13.54 -14.13
C LEU A 176 0.67 13.65 -12.88
N TYR A 177 0.37 12.87 -11.84
CA TYR A 177 1.11 12.91 -10.57
C TYR A 177 2.54 12.40 -10.69
N LEU A 178 2.79 11.41 -11.57
CA LEU A 178 4.13 10.94 -11.88
C LEU A 178 4.95 12.06 -12.54
N THR A 179 4.37 12.73 -13.53
CA THR A 179 5.01 13.86 -14.21
C THR A 179 5.33 14.98 -13.21
N GLU A 180 4.38 15.38 -12.36
CA GLU A 180 4.60 16.38 -11.29
C GLU A 180 5.73 15.97 -10.34
N LEU A 181 5.77 14.70 -9.93
CA LEU A 181 6.83 14.17 -9.06
C LEU A 181 8.19 14.26 -9.75
N CYS A 182 8.33 13.76 -10.97
CA CYS A 182 9.59 13.75 -11.72
C CYS A 182 10.13 15.16 -12.03
N TYR A 183 9.27 16.19 -12.10
CA TYR A 183 9.70 17.58 -12.25
C TYR A 183 10.33 18.17 -10.97
N LYS A 184 10.08 17.59 -9.80
CA LYS A 184 10.67 18.08 -8.55
C LYS A 184 12.20 17.88 -8.56
N PRO A 185 13.00 18.85 -8.08
CA PRO A 185 14.47 18.77 -8.11
C PRO A 185 15.07 17.48 -7.54
N LEU A 186 14.52 16.97 -6.42
CA LEU A 186 14.98 15.74 -5.76
C LEU A 186 14.72 14.46 -6.58
N PHE A 187 13.78 14.50 -7.52
CA PHE A 187 13.29 13.34 -8.25
C PHE A 187 13.66 13.34 -9.74
N ARG A 188 14.54 14.26 -10.19
CA ARG A 188 14.95 14.35 -11.60
C ARG A 188 15.55 13.06 -12.18
N THR A 189 16.18 12.24 -11.35
CA THR A 189 16.78 10.95 -11.75
C THR A 189 15.81 9.76 -11.68
N TRP A 190 14.54 10.02 -11.41
CA TRP A 190 13.50 9.00 -11.24
C TRP A 190 12.62 8.86 -12.48
N GLY A 191 12.98 9.53 -13.57
CA GLY A 191 12.28 9.44 -14.85
C GLY A 191 12.35 8.05 -15.47
N TYR A 192 11.58 7.87 -16.53
CA TYR A 192 11.50 6.61 -17.28
C TYR A 192 12.90 6.20 -17.80
N PRO A 193 13.41 4.99 -17.46
CA PRO A 193 14.74 4.54 -17.88
C PRO A 193 14.92 4.39 -19.39
N GLY A 194 13.83 4.21 -20.14
CA GLY A 194 13.85 4.02 -21.59
C GLY A 194 13.39 2.63 -22.00
N ALA A 195 12.77 2.52 -23.18
CA ALA A 195 12.22 1.27 -23.69
C ALA A 195 13.29 0.19 -23.97
N SER A 196 14.53 0.60 -24.24
CA SER A 196 15.66 -0.31 -24.40
C SER A 196 16.13 -0.96 -23.10
N GLU A 197 15.74 -0.40 -21.95
CA GLU A 197 16.09 -0.93 -20.63
C GLU A 197 15.04 -1.94 -20.14
N ASP A 198 13.94 -2.14 -20.87
CA ASP A 198 12.96 -3.19 -20.60
C ASP A 198 13.44 -4.50 -21.24
N ILE A 199 14.19 -5.27 -20.46
CA ILE A 199 14.84 -6.51 -20.90
C ILE A 199 14.09 -7.70 -20.33
N LEU A 200 13.59 -8.56 -21.21
CA LEU A 200 12.93 -9.81 -20.86
C LEU A 200 13.53 -10.95 -21.67
N TYR A 201 13.87 -12.06 -20.99
CA TYR A 201 14.34 -13.28 -21.64
C TYR A 201 13.28 -14.39 -21.59
N PRO A 202 13.32 -15.36 -22.53
CA PRO A 202 12.51 -16.58 -22.44
C PRO A 202 12.80 -17.34 -21.16
N SER A 203 11.79 -18.05 -20.64
CA SER A 203 11.93 -18.82 -19.41
C SER A 203 12.98 -19.95 -19.48
N ALA A 204 13.34 -20.37 -20.70
CA ALA A 204 14.38 -21.37 -20.97
C ALA A 204 15.78 -20.77 -21.16
N TYR A 205 15.91 -19.44 -21.10
CA TYR A 205 17.20 -18.77 -21.19
C TYR A 205 17.72 -18.50 -19.77
N HIS A 206 18.79 -19.18 -19.38
CA HIS A 206 19.31 -19.12 -18.02
C HIS A 206 20.40 -18.05 -17.85
N HIS A 207 20.30 -17.29 -16.76
CA HIS A 207 21.29 -16.30 -16.36
C HIS A 207 22.55 -16.97 -15.78
N LYS A 208 23.45 -17.40 -16.66
CA LYS A 208 24.71 -18.08 -16.29
C LYS A 208 25.86 -17.77 -17.24
N HIS A 209 27.06 -18.26 -16.92
CA HIS A 209 28.20 -18.19 -17.82
C HIS A 209 27.86 -18.89 -19.15
N GLN A 210 27.90 -18.14 -20.24
CA GLN A 210 27.50 -18.64 -21.56
C GLN A 210 28.56 -19.54 -22.21
N GLN A 211 29.84 -19.34 -21.86
CA GLN A 211 30.95 -20.14 -22.35
C GLN A 211 31.22 -21.34 -21.43
N PRO A 212 31.17 -22.60 -21.92
CA PRO A 212 31.40 -23.79 -21.10
C PRO A 212 32.77 -23.79 -20.41
N GLU A 213 33.80 -23.30 -21.09
CA GLU A 213 35.17 -23.14 -20.58
C GLU A 213 35.30 -22.12 -19.45
N ALA A 214 34.37 -21.15 -19.35
CA ALA A 214 34.42 -20.13 -18.30
C ALA A 214 34.04 -20.68 -16.93
N CYS A 215 33.20 -21.72 -16.85
CA CYS A 215 32.78 -22.30 -15.58
C CYS A 215 32.28 -23.74 -15.71
N ARG A 216 33.03 -24.69 -15.11
CA ARG A 216 32.65 -26.12 -15.07
C ARG A 216 31.30 -26.37 -14.40
N ILE A 217 30.91 -25.56 -13.41
CA ILE A 217 29.63 -25.71 -12.71
C ILE A 217 28.49 -25.32 -13.66
N CYS A 218 28.54 -24.15 -14.28
CA CYS A 218 27.52 -23.68 -15.22
C CYS A 218 27.40 -24.58 -16.46
N ALA A 219 28.49 -25.25 -16.85
CA ALA A 219 28.55 -26.20 -17.94
C ALA A 219 28.08 -27.63 -17.58
N SER A 220 27.95 -27.95 -16.29
CA SER A 220 27.74 -29.34 -15.83
C SER A 220 26.35 -29.89 -16.14
N GLN A 221 25.32 -29.08 -15.97
CA GLN A 221 23.94 -29.37 -16.37
C GLN A 221 23.27 -28.09 -16.87
N GLU A 222 22.17 -28.24 -17.58
CA GLU A 222 21.39 -27.13 -18.14
C GLU A 222 20.95 -26.12 -17.06
N ASP A 223 20.44 -26.60 -15.93
CA ASP A 223 19.96 -25.76 -14.82
C ASP A 223 21.05 -25.41 -13.77
N SER A 224 22.31 -25.80 -13.99
CA SER A 224 23.37 -25.55 -13.01
C SER A 224 23.79 -24.07 -13.00
N LEU A 225 23.76 -23.46 -11.82
CA LEU A 225 24.16 -22.08 -11.57
C LEU A 225 25.29 -22.06 -10.53
N CYS A 226 26.39 -21.37 -10.82
CA CYS A 226 27.43 -21.13 -9.83
C CYS A 226 27.16 -19.82 -9.06
N GLN A 227 27.75 -19.68 -7.87
CA GLN A 227 27.57 -18.48 -7.04
C GLN A 227 27.94 -17.18 -7.78
N ALA A 228 29.04 -17.20 -8.54
CA ALA A 228 29.47 -16.03 -9.31
C ALA A 228 28.42 -15.61 -10.36
N ALA A 229 27.78 -16.58 -11.04
CA ALA A 229 26.70 -16.26 -11.98
C ALA A 229 25.47 -15.66 -11.29
N ILE A 230 25.12 -16.13 -10.10
CA ILE A 230 23.97 -15.63 -9.32
C ILE A 230 24.17 -14.16 -8.90
N GLU A 231 25.41 -13.77 -8.67
CA GLU A 231 25.79 -12.42 -8.22
C GLU A 231 26.08 -11.46 -9.37
N SER A 232 26.35 -11.98 -10.56
CA SER A 232 26.70 -11.19 -11.74
C SER A 232 25.52 -10.55 -12.45
N SER A 233 25.79 -9.45 -13.14
CA SER A 233 24.84 -8.78 -14.03
C SER A 233 24.71 -9.48 -15.38
N CYS A 234 23.69 -9.10 -16.18
CA CYS A 234 23.53 -9.61 -17.54
C CYS A 234 24.70 -9.23 -18.43
N GLU A 235 25.22 -8.02 -18.23
CA GLU A 235 26.38 -7.47 -18.93
C GLU A 235 27.66 -8.24 -18.61
N GLU A 236 27.92 -8.55 -17.33
CA GLU A 236 29.09 -9.34 -16.91
C GLU A 236 29.07 -10.78 -17.45
N LEU A 237 27.88 -11.40 -17.50
CA LEU A 237 27.71 -12.74 -18.04
C LEU A 237 27.61 -12.78 -19.57
N ASN A 238 27.59 -11.61 -20.23
CA ASN A 238 27.37 -11.47 -21.66
C ASN A 238 26.11 -12.19 -22.14
N CYS A 239 24.97 -11.93 -21.48
CA CYS A 239 23.70 -12.51 -21.91
C CYS A 239 23.37 -12.13 -23.37
N ASP A 240 22.92 -13.11 -24.15
CA ASP A 240 22.66 -12.97 -25.58
C ASP A 240 21.43 -12.10 -25.84
N THR A 241 21.68 -10.83 -26.17
CA THR A 241 20.63 -9.84 -26.42
C THR A 241 19.71 -10.22 -27.59
N SER A 242 20.14 -11.08 -28.51
CA SER A 242 19.29 -11.56 -29.61
C SER A 242 18.17 -12.50 -29.15
N ARG A 243 18.29 -13.05 -27.93
CA ARG A 243 17.30 -13.93 -27.31
C ARG A 243 16.19 -13.18 -26.57
N GLN A 244 16.30 -11.86 -26.43
CA GLN A 244 15.31 -11.05 -25.71
C GLN A 244 13.93 -11.13 -26.37
N ILE A 245 12.89 -11.22 -25.54
CA ILE A 245 11.50 -11.25 -25.99
C ILE A 245 11.09 -9.83 -26.41
N PRO A 246 10.68 -9.60 -27.67
CA PRO A 246 10.20 -8.30 -28.09
C PRO A 246 8.91 -7.92 -27.36
N ARG A 247 8.82 -6.66 -26.92
CA ARG A 247 7.64 -6.11 -26.23
C ARG A 247 6.76 -5.33 -27.21
N LEU A 248 5.62 -5.89 -27.60
CA LEU A 248 4.75 -5.31 -28.64
C LEU A 248 4.23 -3.93 -28.24
N ARG A 249 3.88 -3.73 -26.96
CA ARG A 249 3.43 -2.43 -26.46
C ARG A 249 4.51 -1.35 -26.60
N LEU A 250 5.77 -1.67 -26.30
CA LEU A 250 6.89 -0.74 -26.43
C LEU A 250 7.22 -0.43 -27.90
N GLN A 251 7.13 -1.42 -28.80
CA GLN A 251 7.32 -1.20 -30.24
C GLN A 251 6.27 -0.24 -30.80
N LYS A 252 4.98 -0.48 -30.50
CA LYS A 252 3.87 0.41 -30.91
C LYS A 252 4.03 1.81 -30.35
N MET A 253 4.54 1.95 -29.13
CA MET A 253 4.83 3.27 -28.55
C MET A 253 5.93 3.99 -29.31
N LYS A 254 7.04 3.31 -29.63
CA LYS A 254 8.16 3.88 -30.38
C LYS A 254 7.72 4.41 -31.75
N GLU A 255 6.88 3.65 -32.45
CA GLU A 255 6.29 4.07 -33.73
C GLU A 255 5.45 5.35 -33.59
N ARG A 256 4.62 5.46 -32.54
CA ARG A 256 3.82 6.67 -32.29
C ARG A 256 4.67 7.88 -31.92
N THR A 257 5.74 7.69 -31.13
CA THR A 257 6.66 8.78 -30.75
C THR A 257 7.39 9.33 -31.97
N ILE A 258 7.86 8.46 -32.87
CA ILE A 258 8.51 8.88 -34.13
C ILE A 258 7.57 9.76 -34.96
N LEU A 259 6.28 9.42 -35.02
CA LEU A 259 5.27 10.20 -35.75
C LEU A 259 4.93 11.55 -35.09
N ALA A 260 5.18 11.70 -33.78
CA ALA A 260 4.77 12.88 -33.01
C ALA A 260 5.89 13.92 -32.79
N GLU A 261 7.14 13.64 -33.18
CA GLU A 261 8.32 14.52 -32.99
C GLU A 261 8.54 15.05 -31.55
N THR A 262 7.93 14.42 -30.54
CA THR A 262 8.03 14.82 -29.13
C THR A 262 8.49 13.66 -28.27
N GLU A 263 9.30 13.93 -27.25
CA GLU A 263 9.66 12.95 -26.22
C GLU A 263 8.42 12.63 -25.37
N ILE A 264 7.74 11.53 -25.69
CA ILE A 264 6.57 11.07 -24.91
C ILE A 264 7.09 10.42 -23.64
N ILE A 265 6.80 11.03 -22.48
CA ILE A 265 6.97 10.38 -21.17
C ILE A 265 6.15 9.10 -21.20
N HIS A 266 6.81 7.95 -20.97
CA HIS A 266 6.12 6.66 -20.95
C HIS A 266 4.98 6.69 -19.93
N ARG A 267 3.79 6.29 -20.37
CA ARG A 267 2.60 6.20 -19.54
C ARG A 267 2.45 4.77 -19.05
N PRO A 268 2.66 4.50 -17.75
CA PRO A 268 2.43 3.18 -17.18
C PRO A 268 0.98 2.73 -17.35
N ASP A 269 0.78 1.44 -17.63
CA ASP A 269 -0.53 0.82 -17.46
C ASP A 269 -0.72 0.40 -15.99
N ILE A 270 -2.00 0.24 -15.63
CA ILE A 270 -2.41 -0.19 -14.29
C ILE A 270 -3.14 -1.51 -14.43
N HIS A 271 -2.64 -2.55 -13.77
CA HIS A 271 -3.19 -3.89 -13.82
C HIS A 271 -3.78 -4.29 -12.48
N PHE A 272 -4.94 -4.95 -12.51
CA PHE A 272 -5.61 -5.46 -11.32
C PHE A 272 -5.47 -6.98 -11.26
N GLY A 273 -4.89 -7.51 -10.17
CA GLY A 273 -4.70 -8.97 -10.06
C GLY A 273 -4.17 -9.41 -8.71
N LYS A 274 -3.99 -10.73 -8.54
CA LYS A 274 -3.47 -11.29 -7.30
C LYS A 274 -1.96 -11.08 -7.20
N VAL A 275 -1.48 -10.80 -5.99
CA VAL A 275 -0.05 -10.66 -5.69
C VAL A 275 0.40 -11.86 -4.85
N ALA A 276 1.50 -12.50 -5.24
CA ALA A 276 2.16 -13.51 -4.42
C ALA A 276 3.09 -12.82 -3.43
N SER A 277 2.94 -13.10 -2.14
CA SER A 277 3.74 -12.51 -1.07
C SER A 277 4.51 -13.58 -0.30
N GLY A 278 5.80 -13.35 -0.02
CA GLY A 278 6.65 -14.31 0.68
C GLY A 278 8.04 -13.74 1.01
N ASP A 279 8.79 -14.37 1.91
CA ASP A 279 10.15 -13.93 2.29
C ASP A 279 11.21 -14.42 1.29
N LEU A 280 10.85 -15.34 0.40
CA LEU A 280 11.70 -15.75 -0.71
C LEU A 280 11.60 -14.75 -1.86
N VAL A 281 12.73 -14.14 -2.22
CA VAL A 281 12.80 -13.35 -3.46
C VAL A 281 12.67 -14.28 -4.65
N MET A 282 11.59 -14.15 -5.44
CA MET A 282 11.42 -14.92 -6.67
C MET A 282 12.48 -14.49 -7.69
N ARG A 283 13.46 -15.37 -7.96
CA ARG A 283 14.54 -15.20 -8.95
C ARG A 283 14.60 -16.36 -9.96
N SER A 284 13.46 -16.99 -10.22
CA SER A 284 13.38 -18.14 -11.12
C SER A 284 12.13 -18.02 -11.97
N GLU A 285 12.34 -17.73 -13.24
CA GLU A 285 11.34 -17.65 -14.29
C GLU A 285 10.46 -18.89 -14.37
N ILE A 286 11.04 -20.10 -14.25
CA ILE A 286 10.29 -21.37 -14.24
C ILE A 286 9.35 -21.45 -13.04
N HIS A 287 9.84 -21.13 -11.84
CA HIS A 287 9.02 -21.17 -10.63
C HIS A 287 7.97 -20.06 -10.61
N ARG A 288 8.33 -18.87 -11.08
CA ARG A 288 7.42 -17.74 -11.29
C ARG A 288 6.27 -18.15 -12.20
N ASP A 289 6.56 -18.68 -13.38
CA ASP A 289 5.54 -19.03 -14.37
C ASP A 289 4.66 -20.18 -13.86
N ARG A 290 5.24 -21.16 -13.17
CA ARG A 290 4.47 -22.23 -12.52
C ARG A 290 3.49 -21.67 -11.48
N LEU A 291 3.96 -20.82 -10.58
CA LEU A 291 3.13 -20.24 -9.53
C LEU A 291 2.07 -19.29 -10.12
N ALA A 292 2.45 -18.45 -11.08
CA ALA A 292 1.52 -17.56 -11.78
C ALA A 292 0.40 -18.36 -12.46
N ASN A 293 0.72 -19.49 -13.08
CA ASN A 293 -0.28 -20.35 -13.70
C ASN A 293 -1.18 -21.06 -12.69
N GLN A 294 -0.64 -21.51 -11.56
CA GLN A 294 -1.37 -22.23 -10.51
C GLN A 294 -2.27 -21.28 -9.70
N GLU A 295 -1.70 -20.20 -9.20
CA GLU A 295 -2.35 -19.29 -8.25
C GLU A 295 -2.96 -18.06 -8.93
N LYS A 296 -2.77 -17.89 -10.25
CA LYS A 296 -3.24 -16.74 -11.04
C LYS A 296 -2.76 -15.41 -10.46
N VAL A 297 -1.50 -15.39 -10.01
CA VAL A 297 -0.81 -14.19 -9.52
C VAL A 297 -0.13 -13.47 -10.68
N ILE A 298 -0.05 -12.15 -10.60
CA ILE A 298 0.52 -11.29 -11.64
C ILE A 298 1.74 -10.51 -11.17
N ALA A 299 2.07 -10.61 -9.88
CA ALA A 299 3.21 -9.95 -9.27
C ALA A 299 3.69 -10.68 -8.01
N PHE A 300 4.91 -10.37 -7.59
CA PHE A 300 5.60 -10.91 -6.44
C PHE A 300 6.11 -9.80 -5.54
N ASP A 301 5.73 -9.83 -4.27
CA ASP A 301 6.19 -8.92 -3.22
C ASP A 301 6.66 -9.70 -1.98
N MET A 302 7.10 -8.99 -0.94
CA MET A 302 7.63 -9.61 0.28
C MET A 302 6.94 -9.14 1.57
N GLU A 303 5.98 -8.22 1.51
CA GLU A 303 5.40 -7.59 2.69
C GLU A 303 3.90 -7.79 2.85
N ALA A 304 3.16 -7.83 1.73
CA ALA A 304 1.70 -7.72 1.75
C ALA A 304 1.01 -8.72 2.69
N ALA A 305 1.47 -9.98 2.72
CA ALA A 305 0.92 -11.01 3.59
C ALA A 305 1.07 -10.69 5.08
N GLY A 306 2.14 -10.00 5.50
CA GLY A 306 2.34 -9.62 6.89
C GLY A 306 1.39 -8.51 7.36
N VAL A 307 0.93 -7.64 6.46
CA VAL A 307 0.00 -6.54 6.79
C VAL A 307 -1.46 -6.96 6.74
N TRP A 308 -1.78 -7.97 5.92
CA TRP A 308 -3.12 -8.28 5.45
C TRP A 308 -4.19 -8.48 6.54
N ASP A 309 -3.81 -9.07 7.67
CA ASP A 309 -4.75 -9.42 8.76
C ASP A 309 -4.97 -8.29 9.78
N HIS A 310 -4.27 -7.15 9.66
CA HIS A 310 -4.35 -6.05 10.65
C HIS A 310 -5.42 -5.01 10.32
N PHE A 311 -5.57 -4.65 9.05
CA PHE A 311 -6.61 -3.74 8.55
C PHE A 311 -6.88 -4.05 7.08
N SER A 312 -8.01 -3.53 6.58
CA SER A 312 -8.35 -3.67 5.16
C SER A 312 -7.25 -3.04 4.31
N THR A 313 -6.55 -3.86 3.52
CA THR A 313 -5.30 -3.48 2.88
C THR A 313 -5.41 -3.60 1.37
N VAL A 314 -4.83 -2.65 0.63
CA VAL A 314 -4.61 -2.75 -0.83
C VAL A 314 -3.13 -2.60 -1.11
N VAL A 315 -2.59 -3.48 -1.95
CA VAL A 315 -1.20 -3.43 -2.41
C VAL A 315 -1.15 -2.65 -3.71
N ILE A 316 -0.28 -1.65 -3.80
CA ILE A 316 -0.04 -0.84 -5.00
C ILE A 316 1.46 -0.85 -5.28
N LYS A 317 1.88 -1.61 -6.29
CA LYS A 317 3.30 -1.87 -6.54
C LYS A 317 3.70 -1.55 -7.98
N GLY A 318 4.79 -0.82 -8.16
CA GLY A 318 5.40 -0.59 -9.47
C GLY A 318 6.31 -1.76 -9.84
N VAL A 319 6.25 -2.21 -11.09
CA VAL A 319 7.05 -3.34 -11.57
C VAL A 319 8.49 -2.89 -11.82
N CYS A 320 9.46 -3.43 -11.06
CA CYS A 320 10.88 -3.08 -11.20
C CYS A 320 11.74 -4.19 -11.81
N ASP A 321 11.22 -5.42 -11.83
CA ASP A 321 11.83 -6.60 -12.45
C ASP A 321 10.75 -7.61 -12.84
N TYR A 322 11.13 -8.71 -13.48
CA TYR A 322 10.20 -9.74 -13.95
C TYR A 322 10.17 -11.00 -13.09
N ALA A 323 10.57 -10.91 -11.81
CA ALA A 323 10.64 -12.04 -10.90
C ALA A 323 11.45 -13.24 -11.46
N ASP A 324 12.54 -12.95 -12.17
CA ASP A 324 13.45 -13.93 -12.79
C ASP A 324 14.88 -13.78 -12.28
N SER A 325 15.82 -14.50 -12.88
CA SER A 325 17.24 -14.39 -12.56
C SER A 325 17.94 -13.17 -13.18
N HIS A 326 17.31 -12.43 -14.10
CA HIS A 326 17.93 -11.33 -14.87
C HIS A 326 17.71 -9.94 -14.22
N LYS A 327 17.36 -9.90 -12.93
CA LYS A 327 17.02 -8.66 -12.23
C LYS A 327 18.15 -7.65 -12.23
N ASN A 328 17.79 -6.38 -12.34
CA ASN A 328 18.69 -5.26 -12.11
C ASN A 328 17.97 -4.15 -11.31
N LYS A 329 18.72 -3.11 -10.91
CA LYS A 329 18.19 -2.02 -10.08
C LYS A 329 17.78 -0.76 -10.86
N LYS A 330 17.95 -0.73 -12.19
CA LYS A 330 17.75 0.48 -13.01
C LYS A 330 16.33 1.03 -12.89
N TRP A 331 15.34 0.14 -12.76
CA TRP A 331 13.92 0.50 -12.73
C TRP A 331 13.37 0.85 -11.35
N GLN A 332 14.11 0.62 -10.26
CA GLN A 332 13.55 0.74 -8.90
C GLN A 332 13.04 2.15 -8.58
N LYS A 333 13.77 3.20 -8.99
CA LYS A 333 13.33 4.60 -8.80
C LYS A 333 12.05 4.89 -9.55
N TYR A 334 12.02 4.61 -10.85
CA TYR A 334 10.84 4.87 -11.66
C TYR A 334 9.64 4.04 -11.19
N ALA A 335 9.83 2.74 -10.93
CA ALA A 335 8.78 1.88 -10.39
C ALA A 335 8.21 2.40 -9.06
N ALA A 336 9.07 2.84 -8.12
CA ALA A 336 8.60 3.46 -6.87
C ALA A 336 7.79 4.75 -7.13
N ALA A 337 8.25 5.61 -8.05
CA ALA A 337 7.54 6.82 -8.44
C ALA A 337 6.16 6.53 -9.07
N THR A 338 6.08 5.55 -9.97
CA THR A 338 4.81 5.14 -10.61
C THR A 338 3.82 4.59 -9.59
N ALA A 339 4.29 3.79 -8.62
CA ALA A 339 3.47 3.26 -7.53
C ALA A 339 2.91 4.38 -6.64
N ALA A 340 3.76 5.32 -6.22
CA ALA A 340 3.35 6.46 -5.39
C ALA A 340 2.35 7.39 -6.12
N ALA A 341 2.59 7.67 -7.40
CA ALA A 341 1.67 8.45 -8.22
C ALA A 341 0.31 7.74 -8.38
N CYS A 342 0.33 6.42 -8.59
CA CYS A 342 -0.88 5.61 -8.64
C CYS A 342 -1.63 5.54 -7.32
N MET A 343 -0.91 5.48 -6.19
CA MET A 343 -1.51 5.58 -4.86
C MET A 343 -2.24 6.92 -4.68
N LYS A 344 -1.65 8.05 -5.12
CA LYS A 344 -2.32 9.36 -5.07
C LYS A 344 -3.60 9.37 -5.92
N ALA A 345 -3.54 8.82 -7.14
CA ALA A 345 -4.70 8.69 -8.02
C ALA A 345 -5.79 7.80 -7.42
N PHE A 346 -5.41 6.68 -6.79
CA PHE A 346 -6.31 5.80 -6.05
C PHE A 346 -7.01 6.56 -4.93
N LEU A 347 -6.26 7.29 -4.09
CA LEU A 347 -6.81 8.05 -2.97
C LEU A 347 -7.72 9.20 -3.40
N LYS A 348 -7.47 9.82 -4.56
CA LYS A 348 -8.35 10.83 -5.14
C LYS A 348 -9.76 10.30 -5.37
N GLU A 349 -9.87 9.07 -5.87
CA GLU A 349 -11.14 8.41 -6.14
C GLU A 349 -11.73 7.72 -4.91
N TRP A 350 -10.89 7.35 -3.93
CA TRP A 350 -11.32 6.73 -2.68
C TRP A 350 -12.20 7.69 -1.87
N ARG A 351 -13.44 7.28 -1.63
CA ARG A 351 -14.38 7.94 -0.72
C ARG A 351 -14.59 6.99 0.45
N GLY A 352 -13.82 7.18 1.52
CA GLY A 352 -14.11 6.50 2.78
C GLY A 352 -15.46 6.99 3.33
N MET A 353 -15.94 6.32 4.38
CA MET A 353 -17.12 6.76 5.12
C MET A 353 -16.95 8.21 5.61
N ASP A 354 -17.98 9.03 5.44
CA ASP A 354 -18.06 10.30 6.16
C ASP A 354 -17.95 10.03 7.66
N LYS A 355 -17.32 10.96 8.40
CA LYS A 355 -17.38 10.90 9.87
C LYS A 355 -18.85 10.71 10.24
N PRO A 356 -19.22 9.76 11.13
CA PRO A 356 -20.58 9.75 11.66
C PRO A 356 -20.86 11.18 12.12
N LEU A 357 -21.96 11.77 11.63
CA LEU A 357 -22.44 13.03 12.16
C LEU A 357 -22.38 12.87 13.68
N HIS A 358 -21.58 13.71 14.36
CA HIS A 358 -21.57 13.72 15.81
C HIS A 358 -23.05 13.63 16.25
N PRO A 359 -23.41 12.75 17.20
CA PRO A 359 -24.71 12.88 17.85
C PRO A 359 -24.79 14.35 18.22
N LEU A 360 -25.81 15.05 17.69
CA LEU A 360 -26.10 16.44 18.04
C LEU A 360 -25.78 16.57 19.52
N GLU A 361 -24.79 17.40 19.87
CA GLU A 361 -24.45 17.64 21.27
C GLU A 361 -25.76 17.75 22.02
N SER A 362 -25.99 16.82 22.93
CA SER A 362 -27.19 16.77 23.74
C SER A 362 -27.41 18.18 24.25
N TRP A 363 -28.58 18.75 23.92
CA TRP A 363 -29.04 19.98 24.52
C TRP A 363 -29.31 19.73 26.01
N ASP A 364 -28.25 19.54 26.78
CA ASP A 364 -28.30 19.52 28.22
C ASP A 364 -27.84 20.87 28.75
N GLN A 365 -28.87 21.64 29.09
CA GLN A 365 -28.94 22.44 30.30
C GLN A 365 -27.92 23.57 30.42
N LYS A 366 -28.19 24.66 29.67
CA LYS A 366 -27.95 26.00 30.21
C LYS A 366 -28.92 26.24 31.38
N SER A 367 -28.55 25.77 32.57
CA SER A 367 -29.06 26.34 33.82
C SER A 367 -28.62 27.81 33.89
N PRO A 368 -29.50 28.81 34.06
CA PRO A 368 -29.06 30.16 34.31
C PRO A 368 -28.48 30.23 35.71
N ARG A 369 -27.15 30.36 35.83
CA ARG A 369 -26.54 30.97 37.01
C ARG A 369 -26.94 32.45 37.01
N SER A 370 -28.09 32.78 37.61
CA SER A 370 -28.42 34.16 37.94
C SER A 370 -27.53 34.61 39.10
N SER A 371 -26.62 35.52 38.78
CA SER A 371 -25.84 36.32 39.72
C SER A 371 -26.75 36.94 40.78
N LYS A 372 -26.51 36.60 42.05
CA LYS A 372 -26.96 37.40 43.20
C LYS A 372 -26.24 38.74 43.16
N ALA A 373 -26.92 39.78 42.71
CA ALA A 373 -26.57 41.17 42.98
C ALA A 373 -27.77 42.07 42.70
N THR A 374 -28.75 42.15 43.60
CA THR A 374 -29.39 43.43 43.94
C THR A 374 -30.04 43.33 45.32
N LEU A 375 -29.59 44.22 46.20
CA LEU A 375 -30.21 44.60 47.46
C LEU A 375 -31.51 45.39 47.19
N GLU A 376 -32.38 45.39 48.21
CA GLU A 376 -33.50 46.33 48.42
C GLU A 376 -34.74 46.20 47.51
N ALA A 377 -35.83 45.64 48.06
CA ALA A 377 -36.96 46.43 48.57
C ALA A 377 -38.17 45.54 48.93
N ALA A 378 -38.88 45.96 49.97
CA ALA A 378 -40.26 45.58 50.34
C ALA A 378 -40.49 44.24 51.07
N ASN A 379 -40.19 44.26 52.37
CA ASN A 379 -41.15 43.81 53.38
C ASN A 379 -42.47 44.58 53.19
N THR A 380 -43.63 43.92 53.25
CA THR A 380 -44.81 44.22 54.12
C THR A 380 -45.95 43.27 53.71
N LEU A 381 -46.66 42.71 54.72
CA LEU A 381 -47.86 41.85 54.67
C LEU A 381 -47.54 40.35 54.43
N GLY A 382 -47.37 39.49 55.42
CA GLY A 382 -48.11 39.37 56.68
C GLY A 382 -49.42 38.63 56.43
N LEU A 383 -49.46 37.33 56.78
CA LEU A 383 -50.59 36.41 57.05
C LEU A 383 -50.12 34.95 56.76
N ILE A 384 -49.41 34.29 57.69
CA ILE A 384 -49.94 33.34 58.69
C ILE A 384 -50.98 32.35 58.14
N HIS A 385 -50.53 31.11 57.86
CA HIS A 385 -51.17 29.89 58.38
C HIS A 385 -50.25 28.66 58.23
N GLN A 386 -49.84 28.09 59.38
CA GLN A 386 -49.54 26.66 59.54
C GLN A 386 -50.74 26.01 60.29
N PRO A 387 -50.94 24.68 60.26
CA PRO A 387 -50.17 23.70 61.08
C PRO A 387 -49.70 22.47 60.27
N THR A 388 -48.42 22.08 60.34
CA THR A 388 -47.83 21.01 61.19
C THR A 388 -48.47 19.61 61.12
N THR A 389 -47.75 18.69 60.47
CA THR A 389 -47.91 17.24 60.50
C THR A 389 -47.27 16.62 61.75
N GLN A 390 -48.00 15.74 62.45
CA GLN A 390 -47.47 14.84 63.48
C GLN A 390 -47.00 13.51 62.87
N THR A 391 -45.80 13.13 63.33
CA THR A 391 -45.19 11.82 63.53
C THR A 391 -46.11 10.59 63.61
N SER A 392 -45.73 9.48 62.95
CA SER A 392 -44.99 8.36 63.57
C SER A 392 -45.02 7.11 62.68
N ALA A 393 -43.83 6.64 62.27
CA ALA A 393 -43.62 5.30 61.74
C ALA A 393 -43.25 4.38 62.90
N ASN A 394 -43.89 3.20 62.98
CA ASN A 394 -43.62 2.20 63.99
C ASN A 394 -43.22 0.86 63.35
N GLU A 395 -42.26 0.22 64.02
CA GLU A 395 -41.98 -1.22 64.14
C GLU A 395 -41.43 -1.97 62.91
N LYS A 396 -40.20 -2.51 62.98
CA LYS A 396 -39.76 -3.74 63.71
C LYS A 396 -40.61 -4.95 63.26
N THR A 397 -40.06 -6.08 62.83
CA THR A 397 -39.01 -6.89 63.46
C THR A 397 -38.63 -8.07 62.51
N PRO A 398 -37.56 -8.82 62.80
CA PRO A 398 -36.87 -9.73 61.87
C PRO A 398 -37.02 -11.22 62.21
N GLY A 399 -36.40 -12.05 61.35
CA GLY A 399 -36.02 -13.45 61.60
C GLY A 399 -36.96 -14.44 60.91
N THR A 400 -36.51 -15.55 60.33
CA THR A 400 -35.22 -16.25 60.39
C THR A 400 -35.29 -17.43 59.42
N LYS A 401 -34.15 -17.79 58.82
CA LYS A 401 -33.80 -19.09 58.19
C LYS A 401 -34.54 -19.55 56.94
#